data_AF-A0A4S0S948-F1
#
_entry.id   AF-A0A4S0S948-F1
#
_cell.length_a   1.000
_cell.length_b   1.000
_cell.length_c   1.000
_cell.angle_alpha   90.00
_cell.angle_beta   90.00
_cell.angle_gamma   90.00
#
_symmetry.space_group_name_H-M   'P 1'
#
loop_
_entity.id
_entity.type
_entity.pdbx_description
1 polymer ?
#
loop_
_entity_poly.entity_id
_entity_poly.type
_entity_poly.pdbx_seq_one_letter_code
_entity_poly.pdbx_strand_id
1 'polypeptide(L)'
;MRLALLRADPALSRFDPLPRILSFDNFARGHCGWSQLVGNYEDDLDTMLPGYAQHTSAMLSTLAHWDAGSHGGMDSSYALKIATRPVAGARNVAIKRHTFRKRGPIRFEIYFTFKPEANTLKLSETDVRSVGLLFDLQGGDQDGNNDRVMPHLRFLNALDGQHLQKWQYKRETERITPIGTDNKTISHYHLSPEGWVDLPGGSQRLCYNEIPTKVNWTYLCFDFDLATMTALGLRCNDRSFDLSGFDSIRIPAMKNLWCMLNFGLFAETDVAKRAFLYVDSICISGDF
;
A
#
# COMPACT_ATOMS: atom_id res chain seq x y z
N MET A 1 -11.95 24.00 18.80
CA MET A 1 -13.13 23.09 18.87
C MET A 1 -12.92 21.81 18.07
N ARG A 2 -12.57 21.87 16.78
CA ARG A 2 -12.41 20.66 15.94
C ARG A 2 -11.34 19.66 16.40
N LEU A 3 -10.13 20.14 16.71
CA LEU A 3 -9.05 19.27 17.21
C LEU A 3 -9.46 18.56 18.51
N ALA A 4 -10.25 19.23 19.36
CA ALA A 4 -10.81 18.64 20.57
C ALA A 4 -11.83 17.53 20.24
N LEU A 5 -12.67 17.70 19.23
CA LEU A 5 -13.59 16.66 18.77
C LEU A 5 -12.86 15.44 18.18
N LEU A 6 -11.82 15.66 17.36
CA LEU A 6 -11.00 14.56 16.82
C LEU A 6 -10.27 13.79 17.93
N ARG A 7 -9.71 14.50 18.92
CA ARG A 7 -9.06 13.88 20.08
C ARG A 7 -10.03 13.20 21.05
N ALA A 8 -11.32 13.59 21.01
CA ALA A 8 -12.35 12.97 21.84
C ALA A 8 -12.85 11.63 21.28
N ASP A 9 -12.66 11.35 19.98
CA ASP A 9 -12.95 10.05 19.38
C ASP A 9 -11.70 9.15 19.50
N PRO A 10 -11.71 8.09 20.34
CA PRO A 10 -10.56 7.22 20.53
C PRO A 10 -10.10 6.50 19.25
N ALA A 11 -11.02 6.25 18.30
CA ALA A 11 -10.69 5.58 17.05
C ALA A 11 -9.91 6.49 16.09
N LEU A 12 -10.11 7.81 16.20
CA LEU A 12 -9.44 8.83 15.39
C LEU A 12 -8.25 9.48 16.11
N SER A 13 -8.24 9.50 17.45
CA SER A 13 -7.19 10.17 18.24
C SER A 13 -5.81 9.53 18.14
N ARG A 14 -5.74 8.29 17.64
CA ARG A 14 -4.52 7.57 17.28
C ARG A 14 -3.89 8.05 15.95
N PHE A 15 -4.60 8.88 15.19
CA PHE A 15 -4.12 9.48 13.95
C PHE A 15 -3.89 10.99 14.14
N ASP A 16 -3.14 11.57 13.20
CA ASP A 16 -2.90 13.02 13.07
C ASP A 16 -3.54 13.55 11.77
N PRO A 17 -4.86 13.44 11.55
CA PRO A 17 -5.46 13.76 10.26
C PRO A 17 -5.36 15.26 9.93
N LEU A 18 -5.25 15.55 8.64
CA LEU A 18 -5.39 16.91 8.08
C LEU A 18 -6.80 17.49 8.30
N PRO A 19 -7.02 18.79 7.98
CA PRO A 19 -8.30 19.47 8.13
C PRO A 19 -9.46 18.92 7.28
N ARG A 20 -9.43 17.73 6.70
CA ARG A 20 -10.64 17.05 6.22
C ARG A 20 -10.37 15.57 6.16
N ILE A 21 -11.18 14.76 6.84
CA ILE A 21 -11.12 13.31 6.69
C ILE A 21 -11.94 12.96 5.44
N LEU A 22 -11.30 12.37 4.44
CA LEU A 22 -11.93 11.83 3.23
C LEU A 22 -12.53 10.46 3.55
N SER A 23 -11.77 9.61 4.24
CA SER A 23 -12.24 8.33 4.73
C SER A 23 -11.52 7.92 6.00
N PHE A 24 -12.27 7.29 6.90
CA PHE A 24 -11.72 6.51 7.99
C PHE A 24 -12.18 5.06 7.81
N ASP A 25 -11.22 4.20 7.47
CA ASP A 25 -11.45 2.80 7.14
C ASP A 25 -11.22 1.97 8.39
N ASN A 26 -12.31 1.55 9.01
CA ASN A 26 -12.31 0.61 10.10
C ASN A 26 -12.79 -0.75 9.58
N PHE A 27 -11.87 -1.70 9.47
CA PHE A 27 -12.14 -3.01 8.87
C PHE A 27 -13.03 -3.92 9.73
N ALA A 28 -13.36 -3.53 10.96
CA ALA A 28 -14.44 -4.11 11.75
C ALA A 28 -15.82 -3.97 11.05
N ARG A 29 -15.97 -2.94 10.21
CA ARG A 29 -17.25 -2.59 9.56
C ARG A 29 -17.36 -3.09 8.12
N GLY A 30 -16.35 -3.79 7.61
CA GLY A 30 -16.32 -4.28 6.24
C GLY A 30 -15.08 -3.82 5.48
N HIS A 31 -15.09 -4.01 4.15
CA HIS A 31 -13.94 -3.71 3.30
C HIS A 31 -13.68 -2.21 3.08
N CYS A 32 -14.59 -1.32 3.47
CA CYS A 32 -14.43 0.13 3.30
C CYS A 32 -14.04 0.58 1.87
N GLY A 33 -14.47 -0.15 0.84
CA GLY A 33 -14.14 0.14 -0.56
C GLY A 33 -12.79 -0.41 -1.05
N TRP A 34 -12.06 -1.14 -0.22
CA TRP A 34 -10.87 -1.89 -0.62
C TRP A 34 -11.25 -3.16 -1.39
N SER A 35 -10.58 -3.39 -2.52
CA SER A 35 -10.77 -4.58 -3.36
C SER A 35 -9.45 -4.98 -4.03
N GLN A 36 -9.48 -6.01 -4.87
CA GLN A 36 -8.31 -6.43 -5.64
C GLN A 36 -7.87 -5.34 -6.64
N LEU A 37 -6.56 -5.10 -6.75
CA LEU A 37 -6.03 -4.44 -7.94
C LEU A 37 -5.99 -5.42 -9.10
N VAL A 38 -7.03 -5.37 -9.92
CA VAL A 38 -7.11 -6.13 -11.18
C VAL A 38 -6.41 -5.35 -12.27
N GLY A 39 -5.64 -6.05 -13.11
CA GLY A 39 -4.99 -5.46 -14.28
C GLY A 39 -5.98 -5.22 -15.41
N ASN A 40 -5.58 -4.41 -16.38
CA ASN A 40 -6.39 -4.22 -17.58
C ASN A 40 -6.44 -5.52 -18.41
N TYR A 41 -7.60 -5.80 -19.00
CA TYR A 41 -7.87 -6.92 -19.90
C TYR A 41 -8.80 -6.43 -21.01
N GLU A 42 -8.79 -7.12 -22.15
CA GLU A 42 -9.67 -6.84 -23.29
C GLU A 42 -10.13 -8.17 -23.89
N ASP A 43 -11.45 -8.34 -24.05
CA ASP A 43 -12.16 -9.55 -24.52
C ASP A 43 -11.96 -10.85 -23.71
N ASP A 44 -10.76 -11.09 -23.19
CA ASP A 44 -10.38 -12.27 -22.42
C ASP A 44 -9.49 -11.89 -21.22
N LEU A 45 -9.71 -12.53 -20.07
CA LEU A 45 -8.90 -12.34 -18.86
C LEU A 45 -7.44 -12.80 -19.07
N ASP A 46 -7.20 -13.72 -20.00
CA ASP A 46 -5.86 -14.21 -20.33
C ASP A 46 -4.99 -13.15 -21.05
N THR A 47 -5.59 -12.04 -21.50
CA THR A 47 -4.84 -10.89 -22.04
C THR A 47 -4.15 -10.04 -20.96
N MET A 48 -4.51 -10.24 -19.69
CA MET A 48 -3.95 -9.49 -18.58
C MET A 48 -2.46 -9.76 -18.42
N LEU A 49 -1.67 -8.71 -18.15
CA LEU A 49 -0.24 -8.90 -17.86
C LEU A 49 -0.06 -9.90 -16.70
N PRO A 50 0.87 -10.87 -16.81
CA PRO A 50 1.06 -11.91 -15.79
C PRO A 50 1.25 -11.37 -14.37
N GLY A 51 1.89 -10.21 -14.27
CA GLY A 51 2.08 -9.48 -13.02
C GLY A 51 0.77 -9.19 -12.27
N TYR A 52 -0.31 -8.84 -12.98
CA TYR A 52 -1.62 -8.60 -12.38
C TYR A 52 -2.48 -9.85 -12.25
N ALA A 53 -2.37 -10.80 -13.19
CA ALA A 53 -3.15 -12.04 -13.19
C ALA A 53 -2.92 -12.90 -11.93
N GLN A 54 -1.78 -12.70 -11.25
CA GLN A 54 -1.48 -13.39 -9.99
C GLN A 54 -2.26 -12.84 -8.78
N HIS A 55 -2.72 -11.59 -8.84
CA HIS A 55 -3.35 -10.93 -7.70
C HIS A 55 -4.62 -11.67 -7.26
N THR A 56 -4.96 -11.54 -6.00
CA THR A 56 -6.16 -12.12 -5.39
C THR A 56 -6.85 -11.09 -4.51
N SER A 57 -8.14 -11.28 -4.24
CA SER A 57 -8.89 -10.36 -3.38
C SER A 57 -8.29 -10.24 -1.99
N ALA A 58 -8.34 -9.02 -1.45
CA ALA A 58 -8.16 -8.79 -0.03
C ALA A 58 -9.27 -9.48 0.77
N MET A 59 -8.98 -9.81 2.02
CA MET A 59 -9.92 -10.49 2.92
C MET A 59 -10.07 -9.69 4.21
N LEU A 60 -11.21 -9.83 4.88
CA LEU A 60 -11.32 -9.48 6.29
C LEU A 60 -10.89 -10.69 7.11
N SER A 61 -9.93 -10.51 8.02
CA SER A 61 -9.30 -11.61 8.75
C SER A 61 -9.19 -11.31 10.24
N THR A 62 -9.37 -12.35 11.05
CA THR A 62 -9.14 -12.32 12.50
C THR A 62 -7.69 -12.59 12.90
N LEU A 63 -6.77 -12.71 11.93
CA LEU A 63 -5.38 -13.12 12.15
C LEU A 63 -5.32 -14.47 12.89
N ALA A 64 -5.85 -15.52 12.25
CA ALA A 64 -5.87 -16.85 12.83
C ALA A 64 -4.46 -17.45 12.96
N HIS A 65 -4.17 -18.01 14.12
CA HIS A 65 -2.95 -18.69 14.51
C HIS A 65 -3.27 -20.10 15.01
N TRP A 66 -2.40 -21.07 14.72
CA TRP A 66 -2.61 -22.48 15.07
C TRP A 66 -2.41 -22.75 16.57
N ASP A 67 -1.64 -21.93 17.29
CA ASP A 67 -1.31 -22.08 18.71
C ASP A 67 -2.20 -21.24 19.65
N ALA A 68 -2.54 -20.02 19.25
CA ALA A 68 -3.17 -19.02 20.10
C ALA A 68 -4.57 -18.59 19.63
N GLY A 69 -5.15 -19.25 18.62
CA GLY A 69 -6.50 -18.96 18.13
C GLY A 69 -6.52 -17.78 17.17
N SER A 70 -6.98 -16.59 17.59
CA SER A 70 -7.07 -15.39 16.74
C SER A 70 -6.61 -14.16 17.51
N HIS A 71 -5.83 -13.28 16.86
CA HIS A 71 -5.32 -12.06 17.48
C HIS A 71 -6.30 -10.88 17.36
N GLY A 72 -6.90 -10.69 16.18
CA GLY A 72 -7.72 -9.51 15.86
C GLY A 72 -6.90 -8.25 15.49
N GLY A 73 -7.63 -7.19 15.14
CA GLY A 73 -7.14 -5.81 15.02
C GLY A 73 -6.79 -5.20 16.37
N MET A 74 -6.36 -3.94 16.39
CA MET A 74 -6.09 -3.19 17.62
C MET A 74 -7.36 -2.87 18.41
N ASP A 75 -8.44 -2.51 17.73
CA ASP A 75 -9.71 -2.11 18.33
C ASP A 75 -10.89 -3.00 17.88
N SER A 76 -10.61 -4.10 17.18
CA SER A 76 -11.63 -4.95 16.60
C SER A 76 -11.18 -6.39 16.37
N SER A 77 -12.12 -7.27 16.00
CA SER A 77 -11.80 -8.64 15.62
C SER A 77 -11.27 -8.78 14.18
N TYR A 78 -11.36 -7.75 13.34
CA TYR A 78 -11.07 -7.87 11.90
C TYR A 78 -10.04 -6.85 11.42
N ALA A 79 -9.13 -7.32 10.57
CA ALA A 79 -8.20 -6.51 9.82
C ALA A 79 -8.33 -6.82 8.33
N LEU A 80 -7.97 -5.88 7.45
CA LEU A 80 -7.77 -6.16 6.04
C LEU A 80 -6.50 -7.01 5.90
N LYS A 81 -6.62 -8.18 5.26
CA LYS A 81 -5.54 -9.10 4.95
C LYS A 81 -5.26 -9.08 3.45
N ILE A 82 -4.03 -8.78 3.09
CA ILE A 82 -3.47 -8.93 1.75
C ILE A 82 -2.54 -10.13 1.79
N ALA A 83 -2.88 -11.18 1.05
CA ALA A 83 -2.13 -12.43 1.03
C ALA A 83 -1.54 -12.68 -0.36
N THR A 84 -0.24 -12.98 -0.42
CA THR A 84 0.39 -13.40 -1.68
C THR A 84 0.00 -14.83 -2.04
N ARG A 85 0.25 -15.23 -3.29
CA ARG A 85 0.36 -16.65 -3.65
C ARG A 85 1.62 -17.24 -2.98
N PRO A 86 1.66 -18.56 -2.70
CA PRO A 86 2.83 -19.23 -2.13
C PRO A 86 3.89 -19.53 -3.20
N VAL A 87 4.31 -18.50 -3.93
CA VAL A 87 5.31 -18.58 -5.01
C VAL A 87 6.34 -17.48 -4.75
N ALA A 88 7.63 -17.82 -4.80
CA ALA A 88 8.69 -16.85 -4.56
C ALA A 88 8.56 -15.62 -5.48
N GLY A 89 8.68 -14.41 -4.92
CA GLY A 89 8.50 -13.15 -5.65
C GLY A 89 7.04 -12.81 -6.02
N ALA A 90 6.06 -13.59 -5.56
CA ALA A 90 4.66 -13.28 -5.78
C ALA A 90 4.26 -12.03 -5.01
N ARG A 91 3.45 -11.20 -5.67
CA ARG A 91 2.88 -9.97 -5.11
C ARG A 91 1.37 -10.05 -5.09
N ASN A 92 0.78 -9.35 -4.12
CA ASN A 92 -0.65 -9.09 -4.13
C ASN A 92 -0.92 -7.67 -3.65
N VAL A 93 -2.00 -7.08 -4.16
CA VAL A 93 -2.32 -5.67 -3.97
C VAL A 93 -3.80 -5.50 -3.71
N ALA A 94 -4.13 -4.85 -2.60
CA ALA A 94 -5.44 -4.26 -2.40
C ALA A 94 -5.42 -2.80 -2.85
N ILE A 95 -6.51 -2.35 -3.45
CA ILE A 95 -6.68 -0.98 -3.90
C ILE A 95 -8.01 -0.42 -3.43
N LYS A 96 -8.00 0.86 -3.09
CA LYS A 96 -9.17 1.69 -2.88
C LYS A 96 -9.14 2.84 -3.87
N ARG A 97 -10.28 3.12 -4.50
CA ARG A 97 -10.39 4.08 -5.59
C ARG A 97 -11.26 5.27 -5.20
N HIS A 98 -10.73 6.47 -5.37
CA HIS A 98 -11.44 7.73 -5.19
C HIS A 98 -11.20 8.68 -6.35
N THR A 99 -11.97 9.75 -6.34
CA THR A 99 -11.59 11.00 -6.97
C THR A 99 -11.31 12.06 -5.89
N PHE A 100 -10.42 13.00 -6.17
CA PHE A 100 -10.24 14.17 -5.30
C PHE A 100 -11.24 15.28 -5.66
N ARG A 101 -11.61 16.10 -4.67
CA ARG A 101 -12.47 17.28 -4.87
C ARG A 101 -11.68 18.55 -5.13
N LYS A 102 -10.46 18.63 -4.60
CA LYS A 102 -9.54 19.76 -4.71
C LYS A 102 -8.11 19.24 -4.63
N ARG A 103 -7.22 19.87 -5.38
CA ARG A 103 -5.78 19.62 -5.32
C ARG A 103 -5.17 20.35 -4.12
N GLY A 104 -4.27 19.67 -3.43
CA GLY A 104 -3.56 20.16 -2.26
C GLY A 104 -2.98 19.01 -1.45
N PRO A 105 -2.45 19.31 -0.25
CA PRO A 105 -1.90 18.30 0.64
C PRO A 105 -2.92 17.23 1.01
N ILE A 106 -2.50 15.98 0.91
CA ILE A 106 -3.19 14.81 1.44
C ILE A 106 -2.26 14.05 2.39
N ARG A 107 -2.88 13.31 3.30
CA ARG A 107 -2.23 12.47 4.30
C ARG A 107 -2.89 11.11 4.30
N PHE A 108 -2.05 10.08 4.15
CA PHE A 108 -2.43 8.69 4.27
C PHE A 108 -1.79 8.12 5.52
N GLU A 109 -2.60 7.73 6.49
CA GLU A 109 -2.15 7.13 7.74
C GLU A 109 -2.71 5.72 7.89
N ILE A 110 -1.90 4.82 8.42
CA ILE A 110 -2.24 3.41 8.50
C ILE A 110 -1.59 2.76 9.72
N TYR A 111 -2.33 1.84 10.33
CA TYR A 111 -1.77 0.86 11.24
C TYR A 111 -1.70 -0.51 10.58
N PHE A 112 -0.48 -1.02 10.44
CA PHE A 112 -0.23 -2.26 9.73
C PHE A 112 0.70 -3.19 10.50
N THR A 113 0.71 -4.45 10.09
CA THR A 113 1.65 -5.46 10.54
C THR A 113 1.81 -6.49 9.44
N PHE A 114 2.87 -7.28 9.46
CA PHE A 114 3.11 -8.26 8.41
C PHE A 114 3.82 -9.50 8.95
N LYS A 115 3.46 -10.65 8.40
CA LYS A 115 3.96 -11.96 8.79
C LYS A 115 3.88 -12.93 7.61
N PRO A 116 4.76 -13.93 7.54
CA PRO A 116 4.55 -15.06 6.67
C PRO A 116 3.44 -15.96 7.22
N GLU A 117 2.95 -16.87 6.40
CA GLU A 117 2.09 -17.96 6.85
C GLU A 117 2.79 -18.79 7.95
N ALA A 118 2.16 -18.89 9.12
CA ALA A 118 2.70 -19.62 10.27
C ALA A 118 2.47 -21.13 10.10
N ASN A 119 3.18 -21.77 9.18
CA ASN A 119 3.12 -23.22 8.94
C ASN A 119 4.32 -24.00 9.54
N THR A 120 5.24 -23.30 10.20
CA THR A 120 6.43 -23.86 10.85
C THR A 120 6.66 -23.20 12.21
N LEU A 121 7.27 -23.93 13.15
CA LEU A 121 7.68 -23.43 14.47
C LEU A 121 8.95 -22.55 14.41
N LYS A 122 9.01 -21.61 13.47
CA LYS A 122 10.15 -20.72 13.22
C LYS A 122 9.67 -19.33 12.87
N LEU A 123 10.37 -18.30 13.36
CA LEU A 123 9.98 -16.90 13.17
C LEU A 123 9.81 -16.53 11.69
N SER A 124 10.65 -17.10 10.82
CA SER A 124 10.53 -17.00 9.36
C SER A 124 10.59 -15.54 8.88
N GLU A 125 11.35 -14.71 9.57
CA GLU A 125 11.37 -13.27 9.37
C GLU A 125 11.82 -12.85 7.99
N THR A 126 12.62 -13.68 7.33
CA THR A 126 13.10 -13.46 5.96
C THR A 126 12.13 -13.94 4.88
N ASP A 127 11.04 -14.64 5.23
CA ASP A 127 10.08 -15.16 4.25
C ASP A 127 9.22 -14.06 3.64
N VAL A 128 9.01 -12.95 4.35
CA VAL A 128 8.35 -11.75 3.80
C VAL A 128 9.41 -10.86 3.17
N ARG A 129 9.33 -10.67 1.85
CA ARG A 129 10.26 -9.80 1.13
C ARG A 129 9.97 -8.35 1.40
N SER A 130 8.75 -7.90 1.09
CA SER A 130 8.39 -6.50 1.23
C SER A 130 6.91 -6.29 1.51
N VAL A 131 6.61 -5.16 2.14
CA VAL A 131 5.25 -4.61 2.22
C VAL A 131 5.31 -3.13 1.91
N GLY A 132 4.25 -2.57 1.36
CA GLY A 132 4.29 -1.18 0.94
C GLY A 132 2.96 -0.60 0.55
N LEU A 133 3.03 0.65 0.09
CA LEU A 133 1.92 1.41 -0.45
C LEU A 133 2.29 1.98 -1.81
N LEU A 134 1.27 2.24 -2.60
CA LEU A 134 1.39 3.01 -3.84
C LEU A 134 0.18 3.92 -3.94
N PHE A 135 0.36 5.11 -4.51
CA PHE A 135 -0.77 5.87 -5.02
C PHE A 135 -0.79 5.80 -6.54
N ASP A 136 -1.96 6.00 -7.09
CA ASP A 136 -2.15 6.11 -8.52
C ASP A 136 -3.04 7.33 -8.77
N LEU A 137 -2.40 8.41 -9.23
CA LEU A 137 -2.92 9.77 -9.19
C LEU A 137 -2.92 10.37 -10.59
N GLN A 138 -3.91 11.22 -10.87
CA GLN A 138 -3.94 12.01 -12.10
C GLN A 138 -4.77 13.28 -11.89
N GLY A 139 -4.33 14.39 -12.50
CA GLY A 139 -5.00 15.68 -12.42
C GLY A 139 -6.41 15.71 -13.02
N GLY A 140 -7.07 16.86 -12.88
CA GLY A 140 -8.42 17.11 -13.42
C GLY A 140 -8.40 17.34 -14.94
N ASP A 141 -9.54 17.21 -15.58
CA ASP A 141 -9.70 17.38 -17.04
C ASP A 141 -9.40 18.79 -17.55
N GLN A 142 -9.44 19.80 -16.66
CA GLN A 142 -9.11 21.20 -16.96
C GLN A 142 -7.70 21.62 -16.51
N ASP A 143 -6.94 20.70 -15.89
CA ASP A 143 -5.55 20.96 -15.56
C ASP A 143 -4.71 20.95 -16.85
N GLY A 144 -3.67 21.80 -16.91
CA GLY A 144 -2.81 21.92 -18.11
C GLY A 144 -2.00 20.66 -18.41
N ASN A 145 -0.72 20.63 -18.02
CA ASN A 145 0.07 19.40 -18.10
C ASN A 145 -0.46 18.39 -17.07
N ASN A 146 -1.09 17.35 -17.56
CA ASN A 146 -1.59 16.24 -16.76
C ASN A 146 -0.70 15.02 -16.94
N ASP A 147 0.08 14.73 -15.92
CA ASP A 147 0.74 13.45 -15.75
C ASP A 147 -0.11 12.55 -14.87
N ARG A 148 -0.06 11.26 -15.16
CA ARG A 148 -0.41 10.21 -14.20
C ARG A 148 0.84 9.92 -13.37
N VAL A 149 0.72 10.10 -12.07
CA VAL A 149 1.83 10.03 -11.11
C VAL A 149 1.56 8.91 -10.13
N MET A 150 2.52 8.00 -9.98
CA MET A 150 2.41 6.83 -9.12
C MET A 150 3.56 6.80 -8.11
N PRO A 151 3.44 7.49 -6.96
CA PRO A 151 4.40 7.37 -5.88
C PRO A 151 4.31 5.97 -5.29
N HIS A 152 5.45 5.29 -5.24
CA HIS A 152 5.58 3.93 -4.73
C HIS A 152 6.56 3.91 -3.57
N LEU A 153 6.17 3.28 -2.47
CA LEU A 153 7.00 3.14 -1.28
C LEU A 153 6.88 1.73 -0.72
N ARG A 154 8.01 1.11 -0.37
CA ARG A 154 8.03 -0.19 0.33
C ARG A 154 9.01 -0.21 1.48
N PHE A 155 8.68 -0.99 2.49
CA PHE A 155 9.65 -1.53 3.43
C PHE A 155 10.17 -2.85 2.87
N LEU A 156 11.43 -2.85 2.42
CA LEU A 156 12.16 -4.05 2.05
C LEU A 156 12.63 -4.73 3.33
N ASN A 157 11.89 -5.76 3.74
CA ASN A 157 12.16 -6.53 4.93
C ASN A 157 13.30 -7.52 4.67
N ALA A 158 13.20 -8.33 3.62
CA ALA A 158 14.22 -9.30 3.24
C ALA A 158 14.34 -9.40 1.72
N LEU A 159 15.44 -9.99 1.23
CA LEU A 159 15.61 -10.38 -0.16
C LEU A 159 16.60 -11.54 -0.23
N ASP A 160 16.23 -12.60 -0.94
CA ASP A 160 17.05 -13.80 -1.13
C ASP A 160 17.56 -14.37 0.21
N GLY A 161 16.67 -14.42 1.21
CA GLY A 161 16.97 -14.89 2.56
C GLY A 161 17.80 -13.93 3.42
N GLN A 162 18.19 -12.76 2.91
CA GLN A 162 18.92 -11.75 3.69
C GLN A 162 17.96 -10.75 4.31
N HIS A 163 18.11 -10.49 5.61
CA HIS A 163 17.29 -9.52 6.34
C HIS A 163 17.87 -8.10 6.13
N LEU A 164 17.12 -7.21 5.46
CA LEU A 164 17.60 -5.91 4.97
C LEU A 164 17.03 -4.69 5.72
N GLN A 165 15.73 -4.70 6.03
CA GLN A 165 15.04 -3.71 6.86
C GLN A 165 15.26 -2.24 6.45
N LYS A 166 14.81 -1.87 5.26
CA LYS A 166 14.96 -0.50 4.73
C LYS A 166 13.80 -0.03 3.87
N TRP A 167 13.55 1.28 3.85
CA TRP A 167 12.59 1.90 2.96
C TRP A 167 13.17 2.10 1.56
N GLN A 168 12.36 1.84 0.54
CA GLN A 168 12.68 2.03 -0.86
C GLN A 168 11.52 2.68 -1.61
N TYR A 169 11.83 3.36 -2.71
CA TYR A 169 10.85 3.96 -3.60
C TYR A 169 11.11 3.56 -5.05
N LYS A 170 10.17 3.88 -5.95
CA LYS A 170 10.29 3.59 -7.38
C LYS A 170 9.97 4.82 -8.22
N ARG A 171 10.83 5.10 -9.20
CA ARG A 171 10.72 6.26 -10.10
C ARG A 171 10.61 5.90 -11.58
N GLU A 172 10.98 4.67 -11.94
CA GLU A 172 11.04 4.25 -13.34
C GLU A 172 9.76 3.53 -13.77
N THR A 173 9.30 3.88 -14.97
CA THR A 173 8.14 3.29 -15.62
C THR A 173 8.51 1.97 -16.28
N GLU A 174 7.75 0.92 -16.00
CA GLU A 174 7.83 -0.34 -16.75
C GLU A 174 7.30 -0.20 -18.17
N ARG A 175 7.74 -1.10 -19.06
CA ARG A 175 7.27 -1.12 -20.45
C ARG A 175 5.74 -1.12 -20.53
N ILE A 176 5.21 -0.09 -21.18
CA ILE A 176 3.78 -0.01 -21.52
C ILE A 176 3.50 -0.98 -22.67
N THR A 177 2.47 -1.80 -22.48
CA THR A 177 2.06 -2.89 -23.37
C THR A 177 0.61 -2.67 -23.78
N PRO A 178 0.31 -2.63 -25.09
CA PRO A 178 -1.07 -2.74 -25.58
C PRO A 178 -1.71 -4.05 -25.12
N ILE A 179 -2.96 -3.98 -24.72
CA ILE A 179 -3.77 -5.14 -24.31
C ILE A 179 -4.84 -5.35 -25.35
N GLY A 180 -5.04 -6.61 -25.76
CA GLY A 180 -5.99 -6.98 -26.80
C GLY A 180 -5.59 -6.51 -28.19
N THR A 181 -6.58 -6.23 -29.04
CA THR A 181 -6.40 -5.92 -30.46
C THR A 181 -6.95 -4.55 -30.87
N ASP A 182 -7.77 -3.92 -30.02
CA ASP A 182 -8.43 -2.65 -30.32
C ASP A 182 -7.51 -1.43 -30.17
N ASN A 183 -6.29 -1.62 -29.64
CA ASN A 183 -5.31 -0.55 -29.33
C ASN A 183 -5.86 0.58 -28.42
N LYS A 184 -6.94 0.32 -27.68
CA LYS A 184 -7.55 1.28 -26.73
C LYS A 184 -7.08 1.03 -25.31
N THR A 185 -6.71 -0.21 -25.01
CA THR A 185 -6.33 -0.64 -23.68
C THR A 185 -4.81 -0.78 -23.61
N ILE A 186 -4.19 -0.12 -22.64
CA ILE A 186 -2.75 -0.25 -22.37
C ILE A 186 -2.53 -0.61 -20.91
N SER A 187 -1.48 -1.36 -20.63
CA SER A 187 -1.12 -1.78 -19.28
C SER A 187 0.38 -1.74 -19.08
N HIS A 188 0.81 -1.57 -17.84
CA HIS A 188 2.20 -1.69 -17.43
C HIS A 188 2.21 -2.21 -16.00
N TYR A 189 3.09 -3.15 -15.67
CA TYR A 189 3.11 -3.71 -14.33
C TYR A 189 4.07 -2.94 -13.42
N HIS A 190 3.63 -1.78 -12.92
CA HIS A 190 4.44 -0.84 -12.15
C HIS A 190 4.93 -1.36 -10.76
N LEU A 191 4.57 -2.59 -10.38
CA LEU A 191 5.08 -3.29 -9.19
C LEU A 191 6.13 -4.38 -9.51
N SER A 192 6.69 -4.42 -10.73
CA SER A 192 7.83 -5.28 -11.07
C SER A 192 8.97 -5.18 -10.03
N PRO A 193 9.77 -6.27 -9.86
CA PRO A 193 10.82 -6.28 -8.84
C PRO A 193 12.01 -5.34 -9.17
N GLU A 194 12.13 -4.88 -10.42
CA GLU A 194 13.18 -3.97 -10.87
C GLU A 194 12.89 -2.50 -10.51
N GLY A 195 13.92 -1.66 -10.55
CA GLY A 195 13.79 -0.20 -10.45
C GLY A 195 13.54 0.38 -9.06
N TRP A 196 13.59 -0.45 -8.00
CA TRP A 196 13.52 0.03 -6.62
C TRP A 196 14.85 0.66 -6.17
N VAL A 197 14.75 1.83 -5.56
CA VAL A 197 15.89 2.61 -5.08
C VAL A 197 15.79 2.76 -3.56
N ASP A 198 16.91 2.59 -2.86
CA ASP A 198 16.98 2.83 -1.42
C ASP A 198 16.67 4.28 -1.10
N LEU A 199 15.79 4.50 -0.13
CA LEU A 199 15.61 5.83 0.47
C LEU A 199 16.86 6.14 1.31
N PRO A 200 17.57 7.25 1.06
CA PRO A 200 18.74 7.63 1.86
C PRO A 200 18.39 7.71 3.36
N GLY A 201 19.18 7.04 4.20
CA GLY A 201 18.88 6.95 5.65
C GLY A 201 17.63 6.13 6.00
N GLY A 202 17.05 5.40 5.04
CA GLY A 202 15.81 4.65 5.16
C GLY A 202 15.88 3.33 5.93
N SER A 203 17.04 2.92 6.46
CA SER A 203 17.15 1.72 7.31
C SER A 203 16.31 1.89 8.57
N GLN A 204 15.43 0.94 8.91
CA GLN A 204 14.61 0.99 10.12
C GLN A 204 14.32 -0.43 10.63
N ARG A 205 14.53 -0.67 11.92
CA ARG A 205 14.10 -1.92 12.56
C ARG A 205 12.65 -1.76 13.02
N LEU A 206 11.75 -2.58 12.51
CA LEU A 206 10.36 -2.64 12.96
C LEU A 206 10.19 -3.75 14.00
N CYS A 207 9.14 -3.65 14.82
CA CYS A 207 8.81 -4.69 15.79
C CYS A 207 8.21 -5.91 15.06
N TYR A 208 9.05 -6.88 14.72
CA TYR A 208 8.67 -8.09 13.97
C TYR A 208 8.17 -9.25 14.86
N ASN A 209 8.36 -9.15 16.18
CA ASN A 209 7.98 -10.10 17.25
C ASN A 209 8.86 -11.33 17.45
N GLU A 210 8.78 -11.86 18.66
CA GLU A 210 9.65 -12.91 19.21
C GLU A 210 9.33 -14.32 18.69
N ILE A 211 8.07 -14.58 18.30
CA ILE A 211 7.60 -15.89 17.83
C ILE A 211 6.69 -15.74 16.58
N PRO A 212 6.38 -16.83 15.85
CA PRO A 212 5.71 -16.77 14.54
C PRO A 212 4.31 -16.14 14.59
N THR A 213 3.63 -16.24 15.73
CA THR A 213 2.20 -15.93 15.92
C THR A 213 1.95 -14.69 16.79
N LYS A 214 3.00 -14.08 17.36
CA LYS A 214 2.89 -12.77 18.01
C LYS A 214 2.82 -11.67 16.95
N VAL A 215 1.95 -10.69 17.17
CA VAL A 215 1.68 -9.57 16.26
C VAL A 215 1.81 -8.25 17.04
N ASN A 216 2.42 -7.24 16.40
CA ASN A 216 2.50 -5.87 16.90
C ASN A 216 2.17 -4.93 15.74
N TRP A 217 1.42 -3.89 16.04
CA TRP A 217 0.95 -2.92 15.05
C TRP A 217 1.95 -1.77 14.91
N THR A 218 2.20 -1.38 13.67
CA THR A 218 3.14 -0.32 13.28
C THR A 218 2.34 0.82 12.66
N TYR A 219 2.63 2.05 13.08
CA TYR A 219 2.06 3.25 12.49
C TYR A 219 2.92 3.74 11.31
N LEU A 220 2.26 4.16 10.23
CA LEU A 220 2.87 4.80 9.08
C LEU A 220 2.01 5.99 8.64
N CYS A 221 2.67 7.09 8.29
CA CYS A 221 2.08 8.30 7.72
C CYS A 221 2.86 8.70 6.48
N PHE A 222 2.16 8.88 5.37
CA PHE A 222 2.73 9.38 4.12
C PHE A 222 1.93 10.59 3.65
N ASP A 223 2.62 11.72 3.56
CA ASP A 223 2.08 13.00 3.12
C ASP A 223 2.47 13.24 1.66
N PHE A 224 1.52 13.68 0.85
CA PHE A 224 1.71 13.92 -0.58
C PHE A 224 0.92 15.15 -1.00
N ASP A 225 1.43 15.94 -1.94
CA ASP A 225 0.71 17.10 -2.47
C ASP A 225 0.16 16.79 -3.86
N LEU A 226 -1.17 16.83 -4.01
CA LEU A 226 -1.83 16.64 -5.29
C LEU A 226 -1.64 17.83 -6.25
N ALA A 227 -1.30 19.02 -5.75
CA ALA A 227 -1.07 20.20 -6.59
C ALA A 227 0.29 20.14 -7.29
N THR A 228 1.34 19.79 -6.56
CA THR A 228 2.71 19.67 -7.11
C THR A 228 3.07 18.25 -7.55
N MET A 229 2.26 17.25 -7.16
CA MET A 229 2.53 15.83 -7.38
C MET A 229 3.87 15.41 -6.78
N THR A 230 4.15 15.82 -5.54
CA THR A 230 5.39 15.50 -4.81
C THR A 230 5.09 14.95 -3.42
N ALA A 231 5.95 14.06 -2.95
CA ALA A 231 5.90 13.61 -1.56
C ALA A 231 6.35 14.73 -0.61
N LEU A 232 5.63 14.88 0.51
CA LEU A 232 5.89 15.93 1.50
C LEU A 232 6.55 15.37 2.75
N GLY A 233 6.23 14.13 3.14
CA GLY A 233 6.76 13.55 4.36
C GLY A 233 6.45 12.07 4.50
N LEU A 234 7.36 11.35 5.15
CA LEU A 234 7.20 9.95 5.53
C LEU A 234 7.55 9.82 7.01
N ARG A 235 6.61 9.26 7.79
CA ARG A 235 6.83 8.91 9.19
C ARG A 235 6.44 7.47 9.44
N CYS A 236 7.27 6.73 10.16
CA CYS A 236 6.92 5.39 10.63
C CYS A 236 7.33 5.23 12.09
N ASN A 237 6.34 4.96 12.95
CA ASN A 237 6.48 5.03 14.41
C ASN A 237 7.13 6.36 14.85
N ASP A 238 8.28 6.28 15.49
CA ASP A 238 9.05 7.39 16.06
C ASP A 238 9.99 8.08 15.05
N ARG A 239 10.04 7.62 13.79
CA ARG A 239 10.98 8.11 12.78
C ARG A 239 10.30 8.94 11.72
N SER A 240 10.95 10.03 11.33
CA SER A 240 10.66 10.81 10.13
C SER A 240 11.82 10.66 9.14
N PHE A 241 11.52 10.63 7.85
CA PHE A 241 12.51 10.42 6.80
C PHE A 241 12.60 11.63 5.87
N ASP A 242 13.81 11.93 5.42
CA ASP A 242 14.03 12.94 4.38
C ASP A 242 13.58 12.37 3.03
N LEU A 243 12.70 13.10 2.36
CA LEU A 243 12.16 12.77 1.04
C LEU A 243 12.73 13.65 -0.07
N SER A 244 13.77 14.44 0.19
CA SER A 244 14.42 15.30 -0.82
C SER A 244 14.84 14.57 -2.09
N GLY A 245 15.22 13.29 -1.98
CA GLY A 245 15.55 12.41 -3.10
C GLY A 245 14.42 11.51 -3.58
N PHE A 246 13.20 11.60 -3.02
CA PHE A 246 12.07 10.79 -3.43
C PHE A 246 11.51 11.28 -4.76
N ASP A 247 11.29 10.35 -5.67
CA ASP A 247 10.59 10.63 -6.93
C ASP A 247 9.53 9.55 -7.20
N SER A 248 8.65 9.82 -8.16
CA SER A 248 7.53 8.96 -8.49
C SER A 248 7.60 8.52 -9.94
N ILE A 249 6.98 7.39 -10.24
CA ILE A 249 6.75 6.99 -11.63
C ILE A 249 5.83 8.03 -12.27
N ARG A 250 6.21 8.54 -13.45
CA ARG A 250 5.43 9.53 -14.21
C ARG A 250 5.21 9.05 -15.63
N ILE A 251 3.97 9.10 -16.08
CA ILE A 251 3.58 8.81 -17.46
C ILE A 251 2.55 9.84 -17.93
N PRO A 252 2.36 10.02 -19.25
CA PRO A 252 1.29 10.87 -19.76
C PRO A 252 -0.08 10.45 -19.22
N ALA A 253 -0.96 11.42 -18.94
CA ALA A 253 -2.30 11.15 -18.46
C ALA A 253 -3.10 10.22 -19.38
N MET A 254 -3.91 9.39 -18.73
CA MET A 254 -4.87 8.51 -19.39
C MET A 254 -6.19 9.24 -19.60
N LYS A 255 -6.78 9.11 -20.77
CA LYS A 255 -7.97 9.89 -21.20
C LYS A 255 -9.21 9.77 -20.30
N ASN A 256 -9.28 8.73 -19.46
CA ASN A 256 -10.47 8.38 -18.68
C ASN A 256 -10.24 8.45 -17.16
N LEU A 257 -9.08 8.92 -16.69
CA LEU A 257 -8.68 8.86 -15.27
C LEU A 257 -8.60 10.24 -14.61
N TRP A 258 -9.55 11.13 -14.89
CA TRP A 258 -9.55 12.49 -14.35
C TRP A 258 -9.83 12.52 -12.85
N CYS A 259 -9.12 13.41 -12.15
CA CYS A 259 -9.19 13.58 -10.70
C CYS A 259 -8.88 12.30 -9.90
N MET A 260 -8.15 11.34 -10.49
CA MET A 260 -7.92 10.03 -9.90
C MET A 260 -7.12 10.13 -8.60
N LEU A 261 -7.64 9.46 -7.56
CA LEU A 261 -7.07 9.40 -6.22
C LEU A 261 -7.15 7.94 -5.73
N ASN A 262 -6.29 7.09 -6.25
CA ASN A 262 -6.25 5.68 -5.88
C ASN A 262 -5.16 5.42 -4.85
N PHE A 263 -5.46 4.55 -3.89
CA PHE A 263 -4.54 4.09 -2.85
C PHE A 263 -4.40 2.58 -2.94
N GLY A 264 -3.17 2.09 -3.03
CA GLY A 264 -2.83 0.67 -3.05
C GLY A 264 -1.96 0.29 -1.87
N LEU A 265 -2.16 -0.93 -1.37
CA LEU A 265 -1.34 -1.57 -0.35
C LEU A 265 -0.94 -2.93 -0.88
N PHE A 266 0.31 -3.33 -0.66
CA PHE A 266 0.83 -4.57 -1.23
C PHE A 266 1.75 -5.34 -0.29
N ALA A 267 1.83 -6.64 -0.54
CA ALA A 267 2.77 -7.56 0.06
C ALA A 267 3.52 -8.34 -1.02
N GLU A 268 4.74 -8.73 -0.71
CA GLU A 268 5.61 -9.55 -1.54
C GLU A 268 6.26 -10.64 -0.69
N THR A 269 6.24 -11.87 -1.18
CA THR A 269 6.91 -13.00 -0.51
C THR A 269 8.28 -13.28 -1.13
N ASP A 270 9.24 -13.62 -0.29
CA ASP A 270 10.59 -13.96 -0.73
C ASP A 270 10.72 -15.42 -1.15
N VAL A 271 9.87 -16.28 -0.57
CA VAL A 271 9.94 -17.74 -0.71
C VAL A 271 8.61 -18.34 -1.17
N ALA A 272 8.57 -19.65 -1.41
CA ALA A 272 7.36 -20.40 -1.77
C ALA A 272 6.39 -20.58 -0.58
N LYS A 273 5.98 -19.48 0.03
CA LYS A 273 5.12 -19.38 1.21
C LYS A 273 4.34 -18.09 1.12
N ARG A 274 3.12 -18.03 1.67
CA ARG A 274 2.35 -16.77 1.61
C ARG A 274 2.97 -15.75 2.55
N ALA A 275 3.09 -14.51 2.09
CA ALA A 275 3.28 -13.34 2.92
C ALA A 275 1.91 -12.68 3.17
N PHE A 276 1.70 -12.19 4.38
CA PHE A 276 0.51 -11.48 4.79
C PHE A 276 0.87 -10.06 5.23
N LEU A 277 0.24 -9.07 4.61
CA LEU A 277 0.12 -7.73 5.15
C LEU A 277 -1.27 -7.62 5.78
N TYR A 278 -1.30 -7.23 7.04
CA TYR A 278 -2.52 -6.98 7.81
C TYR A 278 -2.63 -5.49 8.10
N VAL A 279 -3.83 -4.96 7.98
CA VAL A 279 -4.13 -3.55 8.21
C VAL A 279 -5.32 -3.43 9.14
N ASP A 280 -5.13 -2.77 10.27
CA ASP A 280 -6.17 -2.55 11.25
C ASP A 280 -7.13 -1.45 10.80
N SER A 281 -6.55 -0.31 10.42
CA SER A 281 -7.31 0.89 10.07
C SER A 281 -6.49 1.86 9.24
N ILE A 282 -7.19 2.69 8.47
CA ILE A 282 -6.60 3.72 7.60
C ILE A 282 -7.35 5.04 7.78
N CYS A 283 -6.62 6.14 7.93
CA CYS A 283 -7.17 7.49 7.86
C CYS A 283 -6.62 8.21 6.62
N ILE A 284 -7.51 8.62 5.74
CA ILE A 284 -7.18 9.41 4.55
C ILE A 284 -7.75 10.81 4.76
N SER A 285 -6.87 11.81 4.72
CA SER A 285 -7.25 13.19 4.98
C SER A 285 -6.59 14.18 4.01
N GLY A 286 -7.11 15.40 3.93
CA GLY A 286 -6.61 16.45 3.04
C GLY A 286 -6.82 17.85 3.59
N ASP A 287 -6.05 18.81 3.07
CA ASP A 287 -6.11 20.22 3.47
C ASP A 287 -6.89 21.06 2.43
N PHE A 288 -8.22 21.06 2.54
CA PHE A 288 -9.13 21.79 1.66
C PHE A 288 -10.57 21.98 2.19
#